data_AF-F5XN20-F1
#
_entry.id   AF-F5XN20-F1
#
_cell.length_a   1.000
_cell.length_b   1.000
_cell.length_c   1.000
_cell.angle_alpha   90.00
_cell.angle_beta   90.00
_cell.angle_gamma   90.00
#
_symmetry.space_group_name_H-M   'P 1'
#
loop_
_entity.id
_entity.type
_entity.pdbx_description
1 polymer ?
#
loop_
_entity_poly.entity_id
_entity_poly.type
_entity_poly.pdbx_seq_one_letter_code
_entity_poly.pdbx_strand_id
1 'polypeptide(L)'
;MSSTLSFDAHDLPDIDYTGRTPDNRKHSDPRGALRWAYLPMVITLSVNAIFFVAWWVPEFARFPGHEWLYNQLTPLASASLTSQGQPVSAVQATRGSVIATFLLVASLPLPALFRARSWQLRLAVPALLGYVGAMGLLINFLSLLARRQLPATFIGLLLIAAWVTAIGITIRRLFWVNTDDLPRRPTKVLWIVVLVALLHPLAIAIGRRVFAPELRTAVSELQTSGQDALLNAALIAPATIPIYLSGVAVVLVAWAWYMMVPPWQPIRTPWKRPSSSSESPGVLGPRLVLLAVSVVFLALTGATASYAGQARAQQIEVGSPAADLALTCASWEQQLSNKPTQTVAFSGTSCNTVTAFSGFAQVGQHTLKQKLSPLRAETPDEAAISGRVVGAQYGAVVVVASTDGKGFQAGPDQLQGIRIADGQRLWTFRCDDDGGLRLRFAEADGGDDPATGRVTDLAEPPSVVAACSNGTVSLDPQTGKELTR
;
A
#
# COMPACT_ATOMS: atom_id res chain seq x y z
N MET A 1 50.25 -5.28 -71.00
CA MET A 1 48.87 -4.79 -71.11
C MET A 1 47.99 -5.69 -70.25
N SER A 2 47.61 -5.21 -69.08
CA SER A 2 46.82 -5.94 -68.09
C SER A 2 45.36 -5.51 -68.24
N SER A 3 44.49 -6.39 -68.74
CA SER A 3 43.04 -6.17 -68.77
C SER A 3 42.43 -6.72 -67.48
N THR A 4 42.12 -5.82 -66.56
CA THR A 4 41.29 -6.09 -65.38
C THR A 4 39.87 -6.39 -65.82
N LEU A 5 39.48 -7.67 -65.77
CA LEU A 5 38.07 -8.09 -65.80
C LEU A 5 37.47 -7.77 -64.43
N SER A 6 36.67 -6.71 -64.36
CA SER A 6 35.79 -6.46 -63.22
C SER A 6 34.64 -7.47 -63.26
N PHE A 7 34.59 -8.35 -62.26
CA PHE A 7 33.39 -9.13 -62.00
C PHE A 7 32.32 -8.20 -61.41
N ASP A 8 31.37 -7.78 -62.24
CA ASP A 8 30.12 -7.18 -61.78
C ASP A 8 29.31 -8.24 -61.03
N ALA A 9 29.06 -8.00 -59.75
CA ALA A 9 28.23 -8.85 -58.88
C ALA A 9 26.72 -8.66 -59.17
N HIS A 10 26.33 -8.52 -60.44
CA HIS A 10 24.95 -8.30 -60.87
C HIS A 10 24.32 -9.44 -61.68
N ASP A 11 25.05 -10.53 -61.93
CA ASP A 11 24.51 -11.75 -62.56
C ASP A 11 24.57 -12.97 -61.63
N LEU A 12 24.01 -12.84 -60.43
CA LEU A 12 23.55 -14.01 -59.68
C LEU A 12 22.06 -14.19 -59.97
N PRO A 13 21.63 -15.28 -60.62
CA PRO A 13 20.21 -15.58 -60.72
C PRO A 13 19.64 -15.72 -59.31
N ASP A 14 18.51 -15.07 -59.05
CA ASP A 14 17.67 -15.37 -57.89
C ASP A 14 17.19 -16.83 -58.02
N ILE A 15 17.99 -17.77 -57.52
CA ILE A 15 17.61 -19.17 -57.44
C ILE A 15 16.64 -19.29 -56.26
N ASP A 16 15.37 -19.15 -56.57
CA ASP A 16 14.25 -19.47 -55.71
C ASP A 16 14.24 -21.00 -55.50
N TYR A 17 14.95 -21.48 -54.47
CA TYR A 17 15.20 -22.90 -54.21
C TYR A 17 13.97 -23.72 -53.80
N THR A 18 12.76 -23.18 -53.92
CA THR A 18 11.54 -23.98 -53.78
C THR A 18 10.54 -23.55 -54.83
N GLY A 19 10.41 -24.33 -55.92
CA GLY A 19 9.33 -24.21 -56.89
C GLY A 19 7.96 -24.45 -56.24
N ARG A 20 7.47 -23.46 -55.50
CA ARG A 20 6.13 -23.41 -54.91
C ARG A 20 5.50 -22.08 -55.30
N THR A 21 4.36 -22.19 -55.95
CA THR A 21 3.50 -21.08 -56.39
C THR A 21 3.20 -20.08 -55.26
N PRO A 22 2.95 -18.79 -55.58
CA PRO A 22 2.82 -17.71 -54.60
C PRO A 22 1.45 -17.64 -53.91
N ASP A 23 0.60 -18.65 -54.07
CA ASP A 23 -0.75 -18.67 -53.49
C ASP A 23 -0.79 -19.48 -52.19
N ASN A 24 -1.35 -18.89 -51.13
CA ASN A 24 -1.73 -19.51 -49.86
C ASN A 24 -0.65 -19.79 -48.78
N ARG A 25 0.42 -19.01 -48.65
CA ARG A 25 0.91 -18.78 -47.27
C ARG A 25 -0.12 -17.89 -46.58
N LYS A 26 -1.07 -18.49 -45.85
CA LYS A 26 -1.87 -17.77 -44.83
C LYS A 26 -0.89 -16.98 -43.97
N HIS A 27 -0.67 -15.71 -44.28
CA HIS A 27 0.21 -14.85 -43.50
C HIS A 27 -0.42 -14.78 -42.12
N SER A 28 0.24 -15.41 -41.14
CA SER A 28 -0.30 -15.49 -39.80
C SER A 28 -0.40 -14.08 -39.23
N ASP A 29 -1.51 -13.75 -38.58
CA ASP A 29 -1.79 -12.40 -38.08
C ASP A 29 -0.58 -11.87 -37.25
N PRO A 30 0.14 -10.82 -37.73
CA PRO A 30 1.32 -10.27 -37.05
C PRO A 30 0.97 -9.74 -35.66
N ARG A 31 -0.30 -9.39 -35.42
CA ARG A 31 -0.79 -8.97 -34.10
C ARG A 31 -0.78 -10.12 -33.11
N GLY A 32 -0.97 -11.36 -33.57
CA GLY A 32 -0.90 -12.56 -32.76
C GLY A 32 0.51 -12.80 -32.20
N ALA A 33 1.56 -12.67 -33.05
CA ALA A 33 2.95 -12.82 -32.62
C ALA A 33 3.36 -11.74 -31.59
N LEU A 34 2.93 -10.50 -31.79
CA LEU A 34 3.14 -9.43 -30.81
C LEU A 34 2.49 -9.73 -29.46
N ARG A 35 1.26 -10.24 -29.43
CA ARG A 35 0.58 -10.56 -28.16
C ARG A 35 1.36 -11.59 -27.34
N TRP A 36 1.91 -12.62 -27.99
CA TRP A 36 2.77 -13.61 -27.34
C TRP A 36 4.12 -13.02 -26.89
N ALA A 37 4.68 -12.07 -27.63
CA ALA A 37 5.88 -11.35 -27.23
C ALA A 37 5.69 -10.47 -25.98
N TYR A 38 4.49 -9.91 -25.77
CA TYR A 38 4.17 -9.13 -24.57
C TYR A 38 3.81 -10.00 -23.36
N LEU A 39 3.40 -11.26 -23.55
CA LEU A 39 2.95 -12.12 -22.45
C LEU A 39 4.03 -12.33 -21.36
N PRO A 40 5.32 -12.60 -21.70
CA PRO A 40 6.40 -12.64 -20.72
C PRO A 40 6.49 -11.39 -19.85
N MET A 41 6.36 -10.21 -20.47
CA MET A 41 6.42 -8.91 -19.81
C MET A 41 5.22 -8.68 -18.90
N VAL A 42 4.02 -9.06 -19.34
CA VAL A 42 2.80 -8.94 -18.54
C VAL A 42 2.87 -9.82 -17.30
N ILE A 43 3.29 -11.08 -17.44
CA ILE A 43 3.41 -12.03 -16.31
C ILE A 43 4.35 -11.48 -15.25
N THR A 44 5.56 -11.07 -15.64
CA THR A 44 6.58 -10.61 -14.69
C THR A 44 6.21 -9.26 -14.08
N LEU A 45 5.72 -8.30 -14.87
CA LEU A 45 5.30 -7.00 -14.36
C LEU A 45 4.11 -7.11 -13.41
N SER A 46 3.09 -7.91 -13.74
CA SER A 46 1.91 -8.08 -12.88
C SER A 46 2.28 -8.70 -11.53
N VAL A 47 3.10 -9.75 -11.52
CA VAL A 47 3.55 -10.36 -10.26
C VAL A 47 4.37 -9.37 -9.44
N ASN A 48 5.34 -8.69 -10.05
CA ASN A 48 6.17 -7.72 -9.33
C ASN A 48 5.38 -6.50 -8.86
N ALA A 49 4.35 -6.06 -9.61
CA ALA A 49 3.44 -5.00 -9.19
C ALA A 49 2.64 -5.38 -7.94
N ILE A 50 2.17 -6.63 -7.83
CA ILE A 50 1.45 -7.12 -6.62
C ILE A 50 2.35 -7.02 -5.39
N PHE A 51 3.58 -7.51 -5.47
CA PHE A 51 4.52 -7.44 -4.34
C PHE A 51 4.99 -6.01 -4.06
N PHE A 52 5.13 -5.19 -5.11
CA PHE A 52 5.47 -3.78 -4.97
C PHE A 52 4.39 -3.03 -4.18
N VAL A 53 3.12 -3.28 -4.49
CA VAL A 53 1.98 -2.74 -3.75
C VAL A 53 1.98 -3.26 -2.32
N ALA A 54 2.12 -4.57 -2.11
CA ALA A 54 2.13 -5.17 -0.77
C ALA A 54 3.22 -4.59 0.14
N TRP A 55 4.36 -4.22 -0.44
CA TRP A 55 5.48 -3.64 0.28
C TRP A 55 5.29 -2.15 0.61
N TRP A 56 4.91 -1.36 -0.38
CA TRP A 56 4.77 0.09 -0.22
C TRP A 56 3.45 0.48 0.44
N VAL A 57 2.45 -0.39 0.39
CA VAL A 57 1.14 -0.19 1.00
C VAL A 57 0.82 -1.38 1.90
N PRO A 58 1.42 -1.44 3.11
CA PRO A 58 1.21 -2.52 4.08
C PRO A 58 -0.27 -2.77 4.41
N GLU A 59 -1.11 -1.76 4.26
CA GLU A 59 -2.56 -1.82 4.44
C GLU A 59 -3.23 -2.84 3.51
N PHE A 60 -2.69 -3.04 2.29
CA PHE A 60 -3.19 -4.04 1.34
C PHE A 60 -2.65 -5.45 1.59
N ALA A 61 -1.69 -5.63 2.49
CA ALA A 61 -1.08 -6.92 2.74
C ALA A 61 -1.95 -7.86 3.59
N ARG A 62 -3.19 -7.49 3.96
CA ARG A 62 -4.01 -8.23 4.96
C ARG A 62 -5.36 -8.77 4.46
N PHE A 63 -5.58 -8.87 3.15
CA PHE A 63 -6.80 -9.54 2.67
C PHE A 63 -6.77 -11.06 2.95
N PRO A 64 -7.92 -11.71 3.19
CA PRO A 64 -7.97 -13.16 3.40
C PRO A 64 -7.31 -13.92 2.24
N GLY A 65 -6.34 -14.79 2.55
CA GLY A 65 -5.61 -15.57 1.55
C GLY A 65 -4.40 -14.89 0.90
N HIS A 66 -4.00 -13.69 1.37
CA HIS A 66 -2.80 -13.01 0.86
C HIS A 66 -1.52 -13.86 1.02
N GLU A 67 -1.34 -14.55 2.15
CA GLU A 67 -0.18 -15.43 2.37
C GLU A 67 -0.15 -16.58 1.35
N TRP A 68 -1.30 -17.19 1.08
CA TRP A 68 -1.41 -18.22 0.06
C TRP A 68 -1.05 -17.65 -1.32
N LEU A 69 -1.60 -16.50 -1.70
CA LEU A 69 -1.32 -15.85 -2.98
C LEU A 69 0.17 -15.49 -3.13
N TYR A 70 0.77 -14.87 -2.11
CA TYR A 70 2.17 -14.49 -2.13
C TYR A 70 3.08 -15.71 -2.17
N ASN A 71 2.77 -16.77 -1.43
CA ASN A 71 3.49 -18.04 -1.52
C ASN A 71 3.44 -18.63 -2.94
N GLN A 72 2.26 -18.61 -3.58
CA GLN A 72 2.06 -19.09 -4.94
C GLN A 72 2.87 -18.30 -5.97
N LEU A 73 2.95 -16.98 -5.83
CA LEU A 73 3.60 -16.08 -6.80
C LEU A 73 5.09 -15.83 -6.52
N THR A 74 5.60 -16.21 -5.34
CA THR A 74 6.99 -15.99 -4.93
C THR A 74 8.04 -16.38 -5.99
N PRO A 75 7.93 -17.52 -6.71
CA PRO A 75 8.94 -17.91 -7.70
C PRO A 75 9.21 -16.89 -8.82
N LEU A 76 8.27 -15.96 -9.05
CA LEU A 76 8.35 -14.89 -10.06
C LEU A 76 8.61 -13.50 -9.48
N ALA A 77 8.58 -13.36 -8.15
CA ALA A 77 8.75 -12.08 -7.48
C ALA A 77 10.23 -11.75 -7.30
N SER A 78 10.65 -10.60 -7.80
CA SER A 78 12.02 -10.12 -7.66
C SER A 78 12.25 -9.58 -6.25
N ALA A 79 13.19 -10.19 -5.51
CA ALA A 79 13.56 -9.71 -4.17
C ALA A 79 14.17 -8.30 -4.21
N SER A 80 14.85 -7.92 -5.31
CA SER A 80 15.49 -6.61 -5.46
C SER A 80 14.48 -5.45 -5.53
N LEU A 81 13.24 -5.72 -5.90
CA LEU A 81 12.16 -4.72 -5.92
C LEU A 81 11.29 -4.73 -4.67
N THR A 82 11.42 -5.75 -3.82
CA THR A 82 10.40 -6.10 -2.81
C THR A 82 10.95 -6.33 -1.40
N SER A 83 12.28 -6.45 -1.19
CA SER A 83 12.83 -6.96 0.08
C SER A 83 14.01 -6.17 0.69
N GLN A 84 13.93 -4.84 0.74
CA GLN A 84 14.76 -4.12 1.71
C GLN A 84 14.24 -4.31 3.17
N GLY A 85 14.23 -5.57 3.65
CA GLY A 85 14.18 -5.86 5.10
C GLY A 85 12.86 -6.32 5.76
N GLN A 86 12.06 -7.19 5.13
CA GLN A 86 10.91 -7.97 5.71
C GLN A 86 9.55 -7.25 5.95
N PRO A 87 8.39 -7.96 5.97
CA PRO A 87 8.09 -9.34 5.56
C PRO A 87 6.94 -9.41 4.53
N VAL A 88 7.22 -9.77 3.26
CA VAL A 88 6.17 -10.36 2.37
C VAL A 88 6.54 -11.78 1.95
N SER A 89 7.66 -12.31 2.47
CA SER A 89 7.71 -13.61 3.14
C SER A 89 9.16 -13.99 3.48
N ALA A 90 9.38 -14.66 4.62
CA ALA A 90 10.63 -15.40 4.90
C ALA A 90 10.99 -16.41 3.79
N VAL A 91 10.01 -16.70 2.94
CA VAL A 91 10.06 -17.53 1.75
C VAL A 91 10.85 -16.90 0.59
N GLN A 92 10.99 -15.57 0.48
CA GLN A 92 11.85 -14.96 -0.57
C GLN A 92 13.35 -15.06 -0.26
N ALA A 93 13.75 -14.90 1.00
CA ALA A 93 15.16 -14.94 1.42
C ALA A 93 15.82 -16.31 1.19
N THR A 94 15.01 -17.38 1.13
CA THR A 94 15.47 -18.76 0.94
C THR A 94 15.21 -19.32 -0.47
N ARG A 95 14.63 -18.53 -1.39
CA ARG A 95 14.17 -18.95 -2.72
C ARG A 95 14.73 -18.03 -3.83
N GLY A 96 15.98 -18.26 -4.23
CA GLY A 96 16.52 -17.96 -5.57
C GLY A 96 16.09 -16.64 -6.26
N SER A 97 16.24 -15.49 -5.59
CA SER A 97 15.80 -14.17 -6.08
C SER A 97 16.39 -13.74 -7.44
N VAL A 98 17.52 -14.33 -7.83
CA VAL A 98 18.27 -14.00 -9.05
C VAL A 98 17.47 -14.37 -10.30
N ILE A 99 16.78 -15.52 -10.30
CA ILE A 99 16.04 -16.01 -11.47
C ILE A 99 14.83 -15.10 -11.75
N ALA A 100 14.07 -14.73 -10.71
CA ALA A 100 12.93 -13.82 -10.85
C ALA A 100 13.35 -12.42 -11.33
N THR A 101 14.44 -11.90 -10.78
CA THR A 101 15.02 -10.61 -11.22
C THR A 101 15.45 -10.68 -12.69
N PHE A 102 16.13 -11.76 -13.08
CA PHE A 102 16.53 -12.00 -14.47
C PHE A 102 15.32 -12.07 -15.40
N LEU A 103 14.30 -12.87 -15.07
CA LEU A 103 13.09 -13.00 -15.89
C LEU A 103 12.39 -11.66 -16.11
N LEU A 104 12.32 -10.82 -15.07
CA LEU A 104 11.79 -9.47 -15.17
C LEU A 104 12.61 -8.61 -16.13
N VAL A 105 13.92 -8.48 -15.91
CA VAL A 105 14.81 -7.66 -16.75
C VAL A 105 14.82 -8.17 -18.19
N ALA A 106 14.89 -9.48 -18.38
CA ALA A 106 14.86 -10.15 -19.67
C ALA A 106 13.55 -9.91 -20.43
N SER A 107 12.43 -9.76 -19.73
CA SER A 107 11.11 -9.58 -20.35
C SER A 107 10.87 -8.18 -20.94
N LEU A 108 11.55 -7.15 -20.44
CA LEU A 108 11.40 -5.75 -20.87
C LEU A 108 11.85 -5.51 -22.33
N PRO A 109 13.03 -5.97 -22.78
CA PRO A 109 13.49 -5.73 -24.14
C PRO A 109 12.81 -6.66 -25.16
N LEU A 110 12.16 -7.75 -24.76
CA LEU A 110 11.60 -8.75 -25.70
C LEU A 110 10.73 -8.11 -26.81
N PRO A 111 9.71 -7.27 -26.51
CA PRO A 111 8.89 -6.68 -27.56
C PRO A 111 9.68 -5.78 -28.53
N ALA A 112 10.78 -5.17 -28.06
CA ALA A 112 11.66 -4.33 -28.88
C ALA A 112 12.64 -5.17 -29.71
N LEU A 113 13.21 -6.23 -29.13
CA LEU A 113 14.10 -7.18 -29.80
C LEU A 113 13.40 -7.89 -30.96
N PHE A 114 12.11 -8.20 -30.82
CA PHE A 114 11.30 -8.75 -31.92
C PHE A 114 11.08 -7.78 -33.08
N ARG A 115 11.36 -6.47 -32.89
CA ARG A 115 11.34 -5.45 -33.94
C ARG A 115 12.75 -5.09 -34.45
N ALA A 116 13.82 -5.62 -33.86
CA ALA A 116 15.21 -5.30 -34.21
C ALA A 116 15.52 -5.64 -35.67
N ARG A 117 16.58 -5.10 -36.29
CA ARG A 117 16.88 -5.36 -37.72
C ARG A 117 17.58 -6.70 -37.95
N SER A 118 18.49 -7.10 -37.06
CA SER A 118 19.29 -8.31 -37.26
C SER A 118 18.52 -9.55 -36.84
N TRP A 119 18.59 -10.59 -37.67
CA TRP A 119 18.02 -11.90 -37.36
C TRP A 119 18.60 -12.49 -36.07
N GLN A 120 19.86 -12.17 -35.76
CA GLN A 120 20.55 -12.52 -34.52
C GLN A 120 19.86 -11.91 -33.28
N LEU A 121 19.51 -10.62 -33.30
CA LEU A 121 18.79 -9.98 -32.19
C LEU A 121 17.33 -10.44 -32.10
N ARG A 122 16.74 -10.85 -33.23
CA ARG A 122 15.36 -11.35 -33.31
C ARG A 122 15.18 -12.79 -32.82
N LEU A 123 16.17 -13.64 -33.03
CA LEU A 123 16.07 -15.09 -32.78
C LEU A 123 17.06 -15.55 -31.71
N ALA A 124 18.34 -15.20 -31.83
CA ALA A 124 19.36 -15.71 -30.91
C ALA A 124 19.20 -15.15 -29.50
N VAL A 125 18.93 -13.84 -29.35
CA VAL A 125 18.75 -13.23 -28.02
C VAL A 125 17.47 -13.76 -27.33
N PRO A 126 16.28 -13.75 -27.96
CA PRO A 126 15.09 -14.35 -27.33
C PRO A 126 15.23 -15.85 -27.05
N ALA A 127 15.91 -16.61 -27.92
CA ALA A 127 16.17 -18.03 -27.68
C ALA A 127 17.09 -18.24 -26.46
N LEU A 128 18.15 -17.43 -26.32
CA LEU A 128 19.03 -17.45 -25.15
C LEU A 128 18.25 -17.11 -23.88
N LEU A 129 17.44 -16.05 -23.90
CA LEU A 129 16.59 -15.67 -22.77
C LEU A 129 15.58 -16.78 -22.42
N GLY A 130 14.98 -17.41 -23.42
CA GLY A 130 14.07 -18.55 -23.26
C GLY A 130 14.77 -19.77 -22.65
N TYR A 131 16.01 -20.06 -23.09
CA TYR A 131 16.82 -21.15 -22.54
C TYR A 131 17.17 -20.90 -21.07
N VAL A 132 17.63 -19.69 -20.72
CA VAL A 132 17.92 -19.33 -19.33
C VAL A 132 16.64 -19.37 -18.48
N GLY A 133 15.51 -18.92 -19.02
CA GLY A 133 14.21 -19.05 -18.34
C GLY A 133 13.79 -20.51 -18.12
N ALA A 134 14.01 -21.39 -19.10
CA ALA A 134 13.73 -22.82 -18.98
C ALA A 134 14.64 -23.51 -17.95
N MET A 135 15.92 -23.15 -17.92
CA MET A 135 16.84 -23.60 -16.87
C MET A 135 16.41 -23.09 -15.49
N GLY A 136 15.99 -21.83 -15.39
CA GLY A 136 15.45 -21.26 -14.17
C GLY A 136 14.18 -21.98 -13.68
N LEU A 137 13.29 -22.38 -14.59
CA LEU A 137 12.13 -23.21 -14.28
C LEU A 137 12.55 -24.58 -13.73
N LEU A 138 13.49 -25.27 -14.39
CA LEU A 138 13.98 -26.58 -13.98
C LEU A 138 14.62 -26.54 -12.58
N ILE A 139 15.49 -25.54 -12.34
CA ILE A 139 16.16 -25.35 -11.05
C ILE A 139 15.12 -25.08 -9.95
N ASN A 140 14.15 -24.19 -10.20
CA ASN A 140 13.07 -23.93 -9.24
C ASN A 140 12.24 -25.18 -8.97
N PHE A 141 11.85 -25.91 -10.01
CA PHE A 141 11.07 -27.14 -9.88
C PHE A 141 11.79 -28.20 -9.04
N LEU A 142 13.07 -28.48 -9.33
CA LEU A 142 13.88 -29.45 -8.58
C LEU A 142 14.09 -29.03 -7.12
N SER A 143 14.36 -27.74 -6.88
CA SER A 143 14.50 -27.18 -5.53
C SER A 143 13.20 -27.31 -4.72
N LEU A 144 12.05 -27.01 -5.33
CA LEU A 144 10.73 -27.10 -4.70
C LEU A 144 10.30 -28.56 -4.46
N LEU A 145 10.65 -29.47 -5.37
CA LEU A 145 10.43 -30.91 -5.21
C LEU A 145 11.24 -31.46 -4.04
N ALA A 146 12.54 -31.15 -3.97
CA ALA A 146 13.41 -31.57 -2.87
C ALA A 146 12.91 -31.09 -1.49
N ARG A 147 12.29 -29.90 -1.45
CA ARG A 147 11.74 -29.29 -0.23
C ARG A 147 10.27 -29.64 0.06
N ARG A 148 9.61 -30.44 -0.78
CA ARG A 148 8.17 -30.78 -0.70
C ARG A 148 7.23 -29.55 -0.67
N GLN A 149 7.60 -28.47 -1.36
CA GLN A 149 6.86 -27.20 -1.37
C GLN A 149 6.12 -26.90 -2.68
N LEU A 150 6.03 -27.89 -3.58
CA LEU A 150 5.33 -27.78 -4.87
C LEU A 150 3.88 -27.27 -4.77
N PRO A 151 3.00 -27.80 -3.89
CA PRO A 151 1.61 -27.34 -3.85
C PRO A 151 1.48 -25.87 -3.42
N ALA A 152 2.44 -25.35 -2.65
CA ALA A 152 2.45 -23.97 -2.17
C ALA A 152 2.95 -22.94 -3.21
N THR A 153 3.46 -23.40 -4.36
CA THR A 153 4.14 -22.56 -5.38
C THR A 153 3.75 -22.90 -6.82
N PHE A 154 2.72 -23.74 -6.99
CA PHE A 154 2.32 -24.32 -8.27
C PHE A 154 1.92 -23.26 -9.31
N ILE A 155 1.19 -22.21 -8.92
CA ILE A 155 0.76 -21.15 -9.84
C ILE A 155 1.98 -20.39 -10.38
N GLY A 156 2.96 -20.08 -9.53
CA GLY A 156 4.20 -19.44 -9.95
C GLY A 156 4.96 -20.27 -10.98
N LEU A 157 5.05 -21.59 -10.78
CA LEU A 157 5.66 -22.51 -11.75
C LEU A 157 4.89 -22.54 -13.08
N LEU A 158 3.56 -22.58 -13.04
CA LEU A 158 2.73 -22.51 -14.26
C LEU A 158 2.93 -21.20 -15.02
N LEU A 159 3.06 -20.07 -14.31
CA LEU A 159 3.32 -18.78 -14.92
C LEU A 159 4.73 -18.70 -15.54
N ILE A 160 5.76 -19.29 -14.91
CA ILE A 160 7.09 -19.41 -15.52
C ILE A 160 7.04 -20.33 -16.75
N ALA A 161 6.30 -21.45 -16.69
CA ALA A 161 6.11 -22.31 -17.85
C ALA A 161 5.39 -21.59 -19.00
N ALA A 162 4.36 -20.78 -18.68
CA ALA A 162 3.68 -19.92 -19.65
C ALA A 162 4.62 -18.87 -20.25
N TRP A 163 5.51 -18.29 -19.44
CA TRP A 163 6.54 -17.34 -19.87
C TRP A 163 7.49 -17.97 -20.91
N VAL A 164 8.04 -19.16 -20.61
CA VAL A 164 8.93 -19.91 -21.52
C VAL A 164 8.19 -20.34 -22.79
N THR A 165 6.96 -20.85 -22.63
CA THR A 165 6.12 -21.27 -23.75
C THR A 165 5.79 -20.11 -24.69
N ALA A 166 5.52 -18.93 -24.14
CA ALA A 166 5.26 -17.72 -24.91
C ALA A 166 6.45 -17.32 -25.77
N ILE A 167 7.67 -17.42 -25.24
CA ILE A 167 8.90 -17.17 -26.03
C ILE A 167 9.02 -18.21 -27.16
N GLY A 168 8.81 -19.49 -26.87
CA GLY A 168 8.86 -20.55 -27.88
C GLY A 168 7.84 -20.35 -29.01
N ILE A 169 6.60 -20.00 -28.66
CA ILE A 169 5.54 -19.67 -29.63
C ILE A 169 5.91 -18.42 -30.43
N THR A 170 6.48 -17.41 -29.80
CA THR A 170 6.88 -16.16 -30.46
C THR A 170 8.00 -16.41 -31.48
N ILE A 171 9.05 -17.14 -31.10
CA ILE A 171 10.14 -17.54 -31.99
C ILE A 171 9.59 -18.36 -33.17
N ARG A 172 8.75 -19.36 -32.88
CA ARG A 172 8.12 -20.19 -33.93
C ARG A 172 7.33 -19.32 -34.90
N ARG A 173 6.50 -18.38 -34.43
CA ARG A 173 5.70 -17.49 -35.28
C ARG A 173 6.55 -16.50 -36.07
N LEU A 174 7.71 -16.10 -35.56
CA LEU A 174 8.61 -15.18 -36.24
C LEU A 174 9.11 -15.72 -37.59
N PHE A 175 9.23 -17.05 -37.73
CA PHE A 175 9.56 -17.69 -39.01
C PHE A 175 8.46 -17.54 -40.08
N TRP A 176 7.24 -17.17 -39.70
CA TRP A 176 6.05 -17.14 -40.57
C TRP A 176 5.40 -15.76 -40.69
N VAL A 177 5.98 -14.72 -40.06
CA VAL A 177 5.43 -13.36 -40.03
C VAL A 177 6.39 -12.41 -40.72
N ASN A 178 5.86 -11.59 -41.64
CA ASN A 178 6.61 -10.45 -42.17
C ASN A 178 6.67 -9.35 -41.11
N THR A 179 7.88 -9.01 -40.65
CA THR A 179 8.09 -8.02 -39.59
C THR A 179 7.76 -6.58 -40.02
N ASP A 180 7.68 -6.36 -41.33
CA ASP A 180 7.44 -5.02 -41.90
C ASP A 180 5.97 -4.58 -41.71
N ASP A 181 5.07 -5.53 -41.45
CA ASP A 181 3.63 -5.30 -41.22
C ASP A 181 3.26 -5.04 -39.74
N LEU A 182 4.26 -4.98 -38.85
CA LEU A 182 4.04 -4.72 -37.42
C LEU A 182 3.66 -3.24 -37.18
N PRO A 183 2.64 -2.95 -36.34
CA PRO A 183 2.26 -1.57 -36.03
C PRO A 183 3.42 -0.78 -35.39
N ARG A 184 3.67 0.44 -35.92
CA ARG A 184 4.80 1.33 -35.55
C ARG A 184 4.89 1.64 -34.07
N ARG A 185 3.75 1.84 -33.40
CA ARG A 185 3.64 1.96 -31.95
C ARG A 185 2.39 1.20 -31.50
N PRO A 186 2.42 0.55 -30.32
CA PRO A 186 1.19 0.05 -29.75
C PRO A 186 0.26 1.24 -29.50
N THR A 187 -0.85 1.34 -30.21
CA THR A 187 -1.90 2.35 -29.95
C THR A 187 -2.52 2.20 -28.55
N LYS A 188 -2.23 1.10 -27.86
CA LYS A 188 -2.75 0.75 -26.55
C LYS A 188 -1.87 1.16 -25.36
N VAL A 189 -0.76 1.88 -25.56
CA VAL A 189 0.08 2.30 -24.42
C VAL A 189 -0.67 3.30 -23.51
N LEU A 190 -1.53 4.15 -24.08
CA LEU A 190 -2.44 5.00 -23.30
C LEU A 190 -3.37 4.15 -22.41
N TRP A 191 -3.84 3.00 -22.90
CA TRP A 191 -4.67 2.10 -22.10
C TRP A 191 -3.90 1.48 -20.92
N ILE A 192 -2.57 1.33 -21.01
CA ILE A 192 -1.76 0.88 -19.87
C ILE A 192 -1.67 1.98 -18.81
N VAL A 193 -1.50 3.25 -19.23
CA VAL A 193 -1.54 4.40 -18.30
C VAL A 193 -2.91 4.50 -17.64
N VAL A 194 -3.99 4.38 -18.41
CA VAL A 194 -5.37 4.36 -17.90
C VAL A 194 -5.57 3.18 -16.95
N LEU A 195 -5.09 1.99 -17.30
CA LEU A 195 -5.22 0.80 -16.45
C LEU A 195 -4.42 0.92 -15.14
N VAL A 196 -3.24 1.53 -15.17
CA VAL A 196 -2.45 1.81 -13.96
C VAL A 196 -3.10 2.91 -13.10
N ALA A 197 -3.67 3.95 -13.72
CA ALA A 197 -4.46 4.96 -13.01
C ALA A 197 -5.71 4.33 -12.37
N LEU A 198 -6.40 3.43 -13.08
CA LEU A 198 -7.56 2.71 -12.55
C LEU A 198 -7.18 1.67 -11.48
N LEU A 199 -5.96 1.13 -11.53
CA LEU A 199 -5.38 0.28 -10.47
C LEU A 199 -4.87 1.15 -9.32
N HIS A 200 -5.82 1.68 -8.54
CA HIS A 200 -5.58 2.57 -7.39
C HIS A 200 -4.41 2.12 -6.49
N PRO A 201 -4.28 0.84 -6.10
CA PRO A 201 -3.20 0.40 -5.22
C PRO A 201 -1.80 0.61 -5.81
N LEU A 202 -1.65 0.43 -7.13
CA LEU A 202 -0.36 0.56 -7.81
C LEU A 202 0.07 2.02 -7.91
N ALA A 203 -0.86 2.92 -8.24
CA ALA A 203 -0.58 4.36 -8.25
C ALA A 203 -0.19 4.86 -6.85
N ILE A 204 -0.92 4.45 -5.80
CA ILE A 204 -0.58 4.82 -4.41
C ILE A 204 0.81 4.30 -4.05
N ALA A 205 1.14 3.04 -4.37
CA ALA A 205 2.46 2.46 -4.10
C ALA A 205 3.60 3.23 -4.79
N ILE A 206 3.41 3.65 -6.04
CA ILE A 206 4.40 4.44 -6.78
C ILE A 206 4.56 5.82 -6.13
N GLY A 207 3.46 6.52 -5.84
CA GLY A 207 3.51 7.84 -5.20
C GLY A 207 4.19 7.79 -3.84
N ARG A 208 3.84 6.80 -3.01
CA ARG A 208 4.43 6.61 -1.68
C ARG A 208 5.92 6.28 -1.77
N ARG A 209 6.34 5.42 -2.71
CA ARG A 209 7.77 5.15 -2.95
C ARG A 209 8.58 6.39 -3.27
N VAL A 210 8.07 7.24 -4.15
CA VAL A 210 8.85 8.35 -4.73
C VAL A 210 8.80 9.59 -3.84
N PHE A 211 7.65 9.88 -3.23
CA PHE A 211 7.39 11.16 -2.56
C PHE A 211 7.11 11.04 -1.06
N ALA A 212 6.65 9.89 -0.56
CA ALA A 212 6.29 9.75 0.85
C ALA A 212 6.79 8.43 1.47
N PRO A 213 8.11 8.14 1.38
CA PRO A 213 8.65 6.88 1.87
C PRO A 213 8.52 6.73 3.40
N GLU A 214 8.51 7.83 4.15
CA GLU A 214 8.40 7.87 5.61
C GLU A 214 7.06 7.32 6.09
N LEU A 215 5.98 7.59 5.35
CA LEU A 215 4.64 7.09 5.68
C LEU A 215 4.59 5.56 5.70
N ARG A 216 5.37 4.91 4.84
CA ARG A 216 5.46 3.45 4.81
C ARG A 216 6.16 2.91 6.06
N THR A 217 7.20 3.58 6.55
CA THR A 217 7.92 3.21 7.78
C THR A 217 6.99 3.33 8.98
N ALA A 218 6.33 4.48 9.16
CA ALA A 218 5.39 4.73 10.24
C ALA A 218 4.25 3.69 10.28
N VAL A 219 3.67 3.34 9.13
CA VAL A 219 2.62 2.31 9.05
C VAL A 219 3.15 0.91 9.32
N SER A 220 4.38 0.58 8.88
CA SER A 220 4.97 -0.73 9.13
C SER A 220 5.22 -1.00 10.62
N GLU A 221 5.51 0.04 11.39
CA GLU A 221 5.63 -0.05 12.86
C GLU A 221 4.28 -0.42 13.49
N LEU A 222 3.17 0.21 13.05
CA LEU A 222 1.81 -0.15 13.48
C LEU A 222 1.42 -1.59 13.13
N GLN A 223 1.98 -2.15 12.05
CA GLN A 223 1.71 -3.54 11.69
C GLN A 223 2.32 -4.52 12.70
N THR A 224 3.49 -4.19 13.25
CA THR A 224 4.19 -5.04 14.22
C THR A 224 3.56 -5.01 15.61
N SER A 225 2.84 -3.94 15.95
CA SER A 225 2.10 -3.80 17.21
C SER A 225 0.73 -4.49 17.23
N GLY A 226 0.32 -5.17 16.15
CA GLY A 226 -0.92 -5.97 16.12
C GLY A 226 -2.22 -5.16 15.99
N GLN A 227 -2.14 -3.95 15.43
CA GLN A 227 -3.25 -2.99 15.41
C GLN A 227 -4.04 -2.97 14.10
N ASP A 228 -4.87 -3.98 13.90
CA ASP A 228 -5.58 -4.22 12.65
C ASP A 228 -6.54 -3.08 12.25
N ALA A 229 -7.16 -2.42 13.23
CA ALA A 229 -8.13 -1.36 13.02
C ALA A 229 -7.51 -0.02 12.56
N LEU A 230 -6.29 0.28 13.02
CA LEU A 230 -5.61 1.56 12.74
C LEU A 230 -4.68 1.49 11.53
N LEU A 231 -4.42 0.30 10.98
CA LEU A 231 -3.62 0.15 9.77
C LEU A 231 -4.19 0.93 8.59
N ASN A 232 -5.52 0.98 8.45
CA ASN A 232 -6.18 1.71 7.37
C ASN A 232 -6.18 3.23 7.59
N ALA A 233 -5.78 3.72 8.76
CA ALA A 233 -5.77 5.15 9.06
C ALA A 233 -4.87 5.92 8.08
N ALA A 234 -3.77 5.32 7.61
CA ALA A 234 -2.91 5.93 6.61
C ALA A 234 -3.49 5.89 5.19
N LEU A 235 -4.35 4.92 4.87
CA LEU A 235 -4.95 4.75 3.55
C LEU A 235 -6.20 5.63 3.36
N ILE A 236 -7.00 5.81 4.41
CA ILE A 236 -8.25 6.60 4.38
C ILE A 236 -7.97 8.11 4.59
N ALA A 237 -6.74 8.47 4.97
CA ALA A 237 -6.36 9.86 5.19
C ALA A 237 -6.45 10.72 3.92
N PRO A 238 -6.75 12.03 4.06
CA PRO A 238 -6.70 12.98 2.95
C PRO A 238 -5.35 13.02 2.21
N ALA A 239 -4.26 12.66 2.90
CA ALA A 239 -2.91 12.55 2.34
C ALA A 239 -2.80 11.50 1.21
N THR A 240 -3.69 10.51 1.16
CA THR A 240 -3.69 9.50 0.09
C THR A 240 -4.02 10.09 -1.28
N ILE A 241 -4.82 11.16 -1.35
CA ILE A 241 -5.21 11.81 -2.61
C ILE A 241 -4.00 12.38 -3.36
N PRO A 242 -3.17 13.28 -2.77
CA PRO A 242 -1.98 13.78 -3.46
C PRO A 242 -0.96 12.68 -3.73
N ILE A 243 -0.81 11.69 -2.83
CA ILE A 243 0.06 10.53 -3.06
C ILE A 243 -0.39 9.75 -4.31
N TYR A 244 -1.68 9.45 -4.43
CA TYR A 244 -2.24 8.79 -5.61
C TYR A 244 -2.00 9.59 -6.89
N LEU A 245 -2.32 10.90 -6.88
CA LEU A 245 -2.13 11.78 -8.04
C LEU A 245 -0.66 11.86 -8.48
N SER A 246 0.27 11.93 -7.52
CA SER A 246 1.71 11.92 -7.81
C SER A 246 2.16 10.60 -8.43
N GLY A 247 1.60 9.47 -7.99
CA GLY A 247 1.84 8.15 -8.58
C GLY A 247 1.37 8.06 -10.04
N VAL A 248 0.17 8.59 -10.33
CA VAL A 248 -0.34 8.72 -11.70
C VAL A 248 0.57 9.63 -12.54
N ALA A 249 1.04 10.74 -11.96
CA ALA A 249 1.95 11.67 -12.64
C ALA A 249 3.29 11.01 -13.01
N VAL A 250 3.86 10.14 -12.16
CA VAL A 250 5.08 9.38 -12.48
C VAL A 250 4.86 8.50 -13.72
N VAL A 251 3.71 7.82 -13.79
CA VAL A 251 3.37 6.95 -14.92
C VAL A 251 3.16 7.77 -16.19
N LEU A 252 2.54 8.95 -16.08
CA LEU A 252 2.38 9.88 -17.20
C LEU A 252 3.72 10.40 -17.72
N VAL A 253 4.66 10.75 -16.84
CA VAL A 253 6.01 11.17 -17.24
C VAL A 253 6.76 10.02 -17.91
N ALA A 254 6.70 8.81 -17.34
CA ALA A 254 7.31 7.62 -17.94
C ALA A 254 6.72 7.32 -19.33
N TRP A 255 5.41 7.53 -19.50
CA TRP A 255 4.73 7.40 -20.78
C TRP A 255 5.13 8.49 -21.79
N ALA A 256 5.14 9.75 -21.37
CA ALA A 256 5.57 10.88 -22.21
C ALA A 256 7.02 10.69 -22.67
N TRP A 257 7.90 10.24 -21.77
CA TRP A 257 9.27 9.85 -22.06
C TRP A 257 9.35 8.70 -23.06
N TYR A 258 8.58 7.63 -22.86
CA TYR A 258 8.50 6.51 -23.81
C TYR A 258 8.05 6.98 -25.20
N MET A 259 7.16 7.96 -25.28
CA MET A 259 6.72 8.55 -26.55
C MET A 259 7.79 9.40 -27.23
N MET A 260 8.81 9.87 -26.50
CA MET A 260 9.98 10.55 -27.09
C MET A 260 10.99 9.59 -27.69
N VAL A 261 11.06 8.36 -27.18
CA VAL A 261 11.99 7.36 -27.73
C VAL A 261 11.59 7.09 -29.20
N PRO A 262 12.50 7.32 -30.17
CA PRO A 262 12.19 7.08 -31.56
C PRO A 262 11.78 5.62 -31.76
N PRO A 263 10.78 5.34 -32.62
CA PRO A 263 10.35 3.97 -32.86
C PRO A 263 11.55 3.16 -33.36
N TRP A 264 11.86 2.07 -32.66
CA TRP A 264 12.91 1.12 -33.05
C TRP A 264 12.46 0.42 -34.33
N GLN A 265 12.71 1.05 -35.49
CA GLN A 265 12.46 0.49 -36.82
C GLN A 265 13.78 0.41 -37.62
N PRO A 266 13.85 -0.54 -38.57
CA PRO A 266 14.97 -0.61 -39.49
C PRO A 266 14.99 0.63 -40.39
N ILE A 267 16.12 1.35 -40.39
CA ILE A 267 16.44 2.32 -41.43
C ILE A 267 16.34 1.60 -42.78
N ARG A 268 15.52 2.14 -43.70
CA ARG A 268 15.24 1.57 -45.03
C ARG A 268 16.53 1.17 -45.76
N THR A 269 16.40 0.14 -46.60
CA THR A 269 17.39 -0.25 -47.62
C THR A 269 17.90 0.96 -48.43
N PRO A 270 19.19 0.98 -48.85
CA PRO A 270 19.84 2.14 -49.48
C PRO A 270 19.25 2.59 -50.85
N TRP A 271 18.28 1.86 -51.41
CA TRP A 271 17.77 2.08 -52.77
C TRP A 271 16.40 2.77 -52.88
N LYS A 272 15.80 3.18 -51.76
CA LYS A 272 14.72 4.19 -51.79
C LYS A 272 15.29 5.49 -51.27
N ARG A 273 15.39 6.50 -52.15
CA ARG A 273 15.75 7.88 -51.80
C ARG A 273 15.12 8.21 -50.45
N PRO A 274 15.86 8.81 -49.50
CA PRO A 274 15.27 9.34 -48.31
C PRO A 274 14.28 10.41 -48.77
N SER A 275 12.99 10.07 -48.87
CA SER A 275 11.96 11.09 -48.71
C SER A 275 12.27 11.65 -47.35
N SER A 276 12.68 12.91 -47.32
CA SER A 276 13.02 13.69 -46.15
C SER A 276 11.92 13.62 -45.10
N SER A 277 11.88 12.53 -44.35
CA SER A 277 11.22 12.42 -43.07
C SER A 277 12.31 12.49 -42.01
N SER A 278 13.07 13.59 -42.04
CA SER A 278 13.27 14.29 -40.77
C SER A 278 11.92 14.30 -40.10
N GLU A 279 11.77 13.75 -38.90
CA GLU A 279 10.60 14.05 -38.08
C GLU A 279 10.40 15.56 -38.21
N SER A 280 9.33 15.99 -38.88
CA SER A 280 9.14 17.40 -39.13
C SER A 280 9.16 18.08 -37.74
N PRO A 281 9.82 19.23 -37.58
CA PRO A 281 9.87 19.93 -36.30
C PRO A 281 8.47 20.12 -35.65
N GLY A 282 7.40 20.03 -36.44
CA GLY A 282 6.00 20.02 -35.99
C GLY A 282 5.52 18.80 -35.18
N VAL A 283 6.22 17.65 -35.16
CA VAL A 283 5.82 16.47 -34.32
C VAL A 283 6.62 16.40 -33.02
N LEU A 284 7.84 16.95 -33.02
CA LEU A 284 8.73 16.94 -31.85
C LEU A 284 8.31 18.00 -30.82
N GLY A 285 7.85 19.17 -31.29
CA GLY A 285 7.32 20.25 -30.45
C GLY A 285 6.18 19.80 -29.51
N PRO A 286 5.08 19.22 -30.01
CA PRO A 286 3.98 18.73 -29.17
C PRO A 286 4.39 17.65 -28.17
N ARG A 287 5.36 16.78 -28.50
CA ARG A 287 5.89 15.76 -27.58
C ARG A 287 6.70 16.39 -26.46
N LEU A 288 7.53 17.40 -26.77
CA LEU A 288 8.28 18.18 -25.78
C LEU A 288 7.34 18.93 -24.83
N VAL A 289 6.30 19.57 -25.38
CA VAL A 289 5.26 20.22 -24.57
C VAL A 289 4.56 19.21 -23.66
N LEU A 290 4.17 18.04 -24.18
CA LEU A 290 3.55 16.99 -23.38
C LEU A 290 4.45 16.50 -22.23
N LEU A 291 5.74 16.28 -22.48
CA LEU A 291 6.68 15.90 -21.43
C LEU A 291 6.85 17.03 -20.41
N ALA A 292 7.04 18.28 -20.87
CA ALA A 292 7.18 19.43 -19.99
C ALA A 292 5.95 19.60 -19.09
N VAL A 293 4.73 19.53 -19.65
CA VAL A 293 3.47 19.57 -18.89
C VAL A 293 3.39 18.41 -17.90
N SER A 294 3.77 17.20 -18.30
CA SER A 294 3.76 16.02 -17.42
C SER A 294 4.76 16.17 -16.26
N VAL A 295 5.94 16.73 -16.51
CA VAL A 295 6.97 16.99 -15.50
C VAL A 295 6.54 18.10 -14.55
N VAL A 296 5.94 19.18 -15.05
CA VAL A 296 5.38 20.25 -14.20
C VAL A 296 4.25 19.70 -13.33
N PHE A 297 3.36 18.90 -13.90
CA PHE A 297 2.29 18.23 -13.14
C PHE A 297 2.85 17.30 -12.06
N LEU A 298 3.90 16.54 -12.36
CA LEU A 298 4.61 15.71 -11.39
C LEU A 298 5.28 16.55 -10.29
N ALA A 299 5.89 17.68 -10.62
CA ALA A 299 6.50 18.55 -9.63
C ALA A 299 5.47 19.13 -8.65
N LEU A 300 4.33 19.60 -9.17
CA LEU A 300 3.24 20.14 -8.35
C LEU A 300 2.60 19.08 -7.46
N THR A 301 2.26 17.92 -8.02
CA THR A 301 1.64 16.81 -7.27
C THR A 301 2.64 16.10 -6.35
N GLY A 302 3.90 16.02 -6.74
CA GLY A 302 4.97 15.42 -5.95
C GLY A 302 5.32 16.24 -4.72
N ALA A 303 5.38 17.57 -4.83
CA ALA A 303 5.61 18.45 -3.68
C ALA A 303 4.48 18.36 -2.66
N THR A 304 3.22 18.38 -3.12
CA THR A 304 2.06 18.24 -2.22
C THR A 304 1.98 16.84 -1.60
N ALA A 305 2.29 15.79 -2.35
CA ALA A 305 2.37 14.42 -1.84
C ALA A 305 3.47 14.27 -0.78
N SER A 306 4.64 14.88 -0.98
CA SER A 306 5.74 14.81 -0.04
C SER A 306 5.38 15.48 1.29
N TYR A 307 4.84 16.70 1.24
CA TYR A 307 4.39 17.41 2.43
C TYR A 307 3.26 16.68 3.16
N ALA A 308 2.22 16.25 2.43
CA ALA A 308 1.10 15.53 3.03
C ALA A 308 1.50 14.16 3.60
N GLY A 309 2.42 13.47 2.94
CA GLY A 309 2.98 12.19 3.39
C GLY A 309 3.78 12.34 4.68
N GLN A 310 4.68 13.32 4.75
CA GLN A 310 5.47 13.63 5.95
C GLN A 310 4.58 14.08 7.11
N ALA A 311 3.62 14.99 6.85
CA ALA A 311 2.68 15.44 7.87
C ALA A 311 1.85 14.27 8.44
N ARG A 312 1.41 13.34 7.59
CA ARG A 312 0.67 12.16 8.05
C ARG A 312 1.56 11.15 8.78
N ALA A 313 2.79 10.93 8.32
CA ALA A 313 3.76 10.09 9.03
C ALA A 313 4.02 10.63 10.45
N GLN A 314 4.28 11.95 10.55
CA GLN A 314 4.43 12.62 11.83
C GLN A 314 3.16 12.53 12.69
N GLN A 315 1.97 12.70 12.10
CA GLN A 315 0.71 12.52 12.83
C GLN A 315 0.56 11.10 13.39
N ILE A 316 1.00 10.08 12.65
CA ILE A 316 0.98 8.68 13.11
C ILE A 316 1.95 8.48 14.29
N GLU A 317 3.13 9.07 14.20
CA GLU A 317 4.17 8.93 15.24
C GLU A 317 3.84 9.68 16.53
N VAL A 318 3.32 10.91 16.44
CA VAL A 318 3.15 11.78 17.62
C VAL A 318 1.72 12.24 17.89
N GLY A 319 0.80 12.11 16.94
CA GLY A 319 -0.59 12.54 17.07
C GLY A 319 -1.50 11.50 17.75
N SER A 320 -2.75 11.87 17.99
CA SER A 320 -3.76 10.98 18.57
C SER A 320 -4.54 10.21 17.50
N PRO A 321 -4.86 8.92 17.71
CA PRO A 321 -5.74 8.15 16.84
C PRO A 321 -7.23 8.38 17.11
N ALA A 322 -7.62 9.23 18.07
CA ALA A 322 -9.02 9.35 18.52
C ALA A 322 -10.03 9.58 17.39
N ALA A 323 -9.68 10.42 16.39
CA ALA A 323 -10.53 10.69 15.23
C ALA A 323 -10.60 9.53 14.22
N ASP A 324 -9.61 8.64 14.23
CA ASP A 324 -9.48 7.51 13.29
C ASP A 324 -9.99 6.19 13.89
N LEU A 325 -10.29 6.16 15.19
CA LEU A 325 -10.85 5.00 15.86
C LEU A 325 -12.34 4.84 15.56
N ALA A 326 -12.68 3.88 14.71
CA ALA A 326 -14.08 3.48 14.51
C ALA A 326 -14.62 2.73 15.75
N LEU A 327 -15.89 2.96 16.11
CA LEU A 327 -16.61 2.24 17.18
C LEU A 327 -16.07 2.46 18.60
N THR A 328 -15.53 3.65 18.89
CA THR A 328 -15.23 4.07 20.26
C THR A 328 -16.47 4.59 20.96
N CYS A 329 -16.50 4.41 22.28
CA CYS A 329 -17.50 4.95 23.16
C CYS A 329 -17.14 6.34 23.66
N ALA A 330 -15.86 6.53 24.00
CA ALA A 330 -15.26 7.76 24.48
C ALA A 330 -13.75 7.65 24.34
N SER A 331 -13.06 8.78 24.24
CA SER A 331 -11.59 8.84 24.22
C SER A 331 -11.07 10.12 24.85
N TRP A 332 -9.91 10.04 25.51
CA TRP A 332 -9.23 11.17 26.13
C TRP A 332 -7.80 11.24 25.66
N GLU A 333 -7.26 12.46 25.57
CA GLU A 333 -5.96 12.75 25.01
C GLU A 333 -5.11 13.55 25.98
N GLN A 334 -3.86 13.16 26.13
CA GLN A 334 -2.85 13.91 26.87
C GLN A 334 -1.72 14.31 25.93
N GLN A 335 -1.68 15.60 25.60
CA GLN A 335 -0.56 16.17 24.86
C GLN A 335 0.63 16.38 25.80
N LEU A 336 1.77 15.80 25.43
CA LEU A 336 3.02 15.90 26.18
C LEU A 336 4.04 16.65 25.31
N SER A 337 4.74 17.62 25.89
CA SER A 337 5.82 18.31 25.18
C SER A 337 6.94 17.33 24.81
N ASN A 338 7.32 17.30 23.53
CA ASN A 338 8.38 16.44 22.98
C ASN A 338 8.17 14.92 23.14
N LYS A 339 6.93 14.46 23.35
CA LYS A 339 6.58 13.04 23.39
C LYS A 339 5.33 12.77 22.54
N PRO A 340 5.13 11.52 22.08
CA PRO A 340 3.89 11.15 21.43
C PRO A 340 2.69 11.42 22.32
N THR A 341 1.60 11.90 21.72
CA THR A 341 0.32 12.10 22.41
C THR A 341 -0.13 10.77 22.99
N GLN A 342 -0.48 10.77 24.27
CA GLN A 342 -1.05 9.59 24.90
C GLN A 342 -2.56 9.64 24.77
N THR A 343 -3.17 8.57 24.29
CA THR A 343 -4.61 8.51 24.07
C THR A 343 -5.14 7.27 24.74
N VAL A 344 -6.21 7.40 25.52
CA VAL A 344 -6.96 6.26 26.04
C VAL A 344 -8.34 6.25 25.40
N ALA A 345 -8.74 5.11 24.84
CA ALA A 345 -10.02 4.93 24.19
C ALA A 345 -10.79 3.76 24.82
N PHE A 346 -12.09 3.95 24.94
CA PHE A 346 -13.02 2.97 25.49
C PHE A 346 -13.88 2.41 24.38
N SER A 347 -14.05 1.09 24.34
CA SER A 347 -14.72 0.39 23.26
C SER A 347 -15.41 -0.89 23.75
N GLY A 348 -16.12 -1.55 22.83
CA GLY A 348 -16.91 -2.75 23.12
C GLY A 348 -18.37 -2.43 23.48
N THR A 349 -19.20 -3.47 23.56
CA THR A 349 -20.64 -3.34 23.75
C THR A 349 -21.05 -2.69 25.08
N SER A 350 -20.22 -2.83 26.13
CA SER A 350 -20.40 -2.16 27.42
C SER A 350 -19.33 -1.11 27.71
N CYS A 351 -18.62 -0.67 26.66
CA CYS A 351 -17.54 0.33 26.72
C CYS A 351 -16.43 0.01 27.73
N ASN A 352 -16.26 -1.26 28.10
CA ASN A 352 -15.34 -1.70 29.15
C ASN A 352 -13.98 -2.16 28.63
N THR A 353 -13.77 -2.15 27.32
CA THR A 353 -12.44 -2.43 26.73
C THR A 353 -11.67 -1.13 26.63
N VAL A 354 -10.60 -1.04 27.40
CA VAL A 354 -9.72 0.13 27.48
C VAL A 354 -8.50 -0.16 26.65
N THR A 355 -8.23 0.71 25.68
CA THR A 355 -7.04 0.65 24.84
C THR A 355 -6.26 1.95 25.00
N ALA A 356 -4.97 1.84 25.32
CA ALA A 356 -4.07 2.96 25.44
C ALA A 356 -3.10 2.99 24.26
N PHE A 357 -2.85 4.20 23.79
CA PHE A 357 -2.01 4.52 22.64
C PHE A 357 -0.95 5.55 23.01
N SER A 358 0.22 5.44 22.39
CA SER A 358 1.28 6.44 22.37
C SER A 358 1.55 6.76 20.92
N GLY A 359 1.13 7.95 20.47
CA GLY A 359 0.94 8.16 19.04
C GLY A 359 -0.19 7.25 18.55
N PHE A 360 -0.02 6.62 17.40
CA PHE A 360 -0.95 5.60 16.91
C PHE A 360 -0.61 4.20 17.41
N ALA A 361 0.54 4.00 18.06
CA ALA A 361 0.98 2.70 18.55
C ALA A 361 0.23 2.31 19.84
N GLN A 362 -0.36 1.12 19.87
CA GLN A 362 -1.04 0.58 21.04
C GLN A 362 -0.01 0.09 22.03
N VAL A 363 -0.06 0.65 23.24
CA VAL A 363 0.86 0.33 24.33
C VAL A 363 0.22 -0.56 25.39
N GLY A 364 -1.12 -0.59 25.43
CA GLY A 364 -1.85 -1.45 26.36
C GLY A 364 -3.29 -1.67 25.92
N GLN A 365 -3.82 -2.85 26.24
CA GLN A 365 -5.26 -3.13 26.13
C GLN A 365 -5.67 -4.10 27.24
N HIS A 366 -6.80 -3.80 27.86
CA HIS A 366 -7.40 -4.67 28.86
C HIS A 366 -8.90 -4.41 28.94
N THR A 367 -9.60 -5.33 29.60
CA THR A 367 -11.05 -5.24 29.79
C THR A 367 -11.34 -5.03 31.27
N LEU A 368 -12.07 -3.96 31.58
CA LEU A 368 -12.59 -3.71 32.92
C LEU A 368 -13.68 -4.73 33.23
N LYS A 369 -13.72 -5.18 34.49
CA LYS A 369 -14.76 -6.11 34.97
C LYS A 369 -16.13 -5.43 34.99
N GLN A 370 -16.15 -4.14 35.31
CA GLN A 370 -17.33 -3.30 35.38
C GLN A 370 -17.70 -2.74 34.00
N LYS A 371 -18.99 -2.44 33.82
CA LYS A 371 -19.52 -1.80 32.63
C LYS A 371 -19.40 -0.28 32.75
N LEU A 372 -19.11 0.38 31.62
CA LEU A 372 -19.05 1.84 31.51
C LEU A 372 -20.17 2.40 30.65
N SER A 373 -21.03 1.54 30.07
CA SER A 373 -22.20 1.97 29.29
C SER A 373 -23.16 0.78 29.07
N PRO A 374 -24.48 1.03 28.91
CA PRO A 374 -25.17 2.27 29.23
C PRO A 374 -25.27 2.47 30.76
N LEU A 375 -25.03 3.69 31.23
CA LEU A 375 -25.17 4.07 32.64
C LEU A 375 -26.00 5.35 32.78
N ARG A 376 -26.69 5.53 33.91
CA ARG A 376 -27.43 6.76 34.22
C ARG A 376 -26.77 7.44 35.42
N ALA A 377 -25.96 8.46 35.16
CA ALA A 377 -25.32 9.25 36.22
C ALA A 377 -26.06 10.58 36.42
N GLU A 378 -26.09 11.06 37.65
CA GLU A 378 -26.73 12.31 38.04
C GLU A 378 -25.76 13.11 38.93
N THR A 379 -25.87 14.44 38.91
CA THR A 379 -25.13 15.32 39.83
C THR A 379 -25.72 15.22 41.24
N PRO A 380 -25.00 15.72 42.27
CA PRO A 380 -25.56 15.82 43.63
C PRO A 380 -26.90 16.57 43.69
N ASP A 381 -27.12 17.51 42.76
CA ASP A 381 -28.36 18.30 42.60
C ASP A 381 -29.40 17.62 41.69
N GLU A 382 -29.25 16.32 41.44
CA GLU A 382 -30.15 15.47 40.63
C GLU A 382 -30.25 15.84 39.14
N ALA A 383 -29.30 16.61 38.61
CA ALA A 383 -29.23 16.87 37.18
C ALA A 383 -28.61 15.67 36.45
N ALA A 384 -29.24 15.19 35.38
CA ALA A 384 -28.70 14.08 34.59
C ALA A 384 -27.39 14.46 33.88
N ILE A 385 -26.41 13.56 33.92
CA ILE A 385 -25.16 13.69 33.18
C ILE A 385 -25.30 12.93 31.86
N SER A 386 -25.23 13.66 30.75
CA SER A 386 -25.28 13.08 29.40
C SER A 386 -23.89 12.62 28.95
N GLY A 387 -23.79 11.40 28.43
CA GLY A 387 -22.56 10.85 27.87
C GLY A 387 -22.66 9.34 27.68
N ARG A 388 -21.97 8.79 26.67
CA ARG A 388 -21.93 7.32 26.50
C ARG A 388 -21.08 6.66 27.58
N VAL A 389 -20.00 7.31 27.98
CA VAL A 389 -19.18 7.02 29.16
C VAL A 389 -19.15 8.31 29.99
N VAL A 390 -19.41 8.21 31.28
CA VAL A 390 -19.39 9.38 32.18
C VAL A 390 -18.02 9.45 32.84
N GLY A 391 -17.26 10.51 32.58
CA GLY A 391 -15.92 10.68 33.13
C GLY A 391 -15.27 12.01 32.76
N ALA A 392 -14.14 12.28 33.43
CA ALA A 392 -13.37 13.50 33.26
C ALA A 392 -11.86 13.23 33.38
N GLN A 393 -11.07 14.04 32.68
CA GLN A 393 -9.62 13.97 32.66
C GLN A 393 -8.99 14.98 33.61
N TYR A 394 -7.98 14.50 34.34
CA TYR A 394 -7.16 15.22 35.29
C TYR A 394 -5.70 14.91 34.99
N GLY A 395 -5.04 15.74 34.18
CA GLY A 395 -3.68 15.49 33.70
C GLY A 395 -3.52 14.12 33.04
N ALA A 396 -2.81 13.20 33.72
CA ALA A 396 -2.48 11.85 33.24
C ALA A 396 -3.51 10.77 33.63
N VAL A 397 -4.59 11.15 34.32
CA VAL A 397 -5.60 10.22 34.83
C VAL A 397 -6.98 10.62 34.33
N VAL A 398 -7.74 9.67 33.83
CA VAL A 398 -9.16 9.81 33.52
C VAL A 398 -9.94 9.11 34.63
N VAL A 399 -10.86 9.83 35.25
CA VAL A 399 -11.80 9.26 36.21
C VAL A 399 -13.09 8.93 35.51
N VAL A 400 -13.51 7.68 35.55
CA VAL A 400 -14.74 7.20 34.92
C VAL A 400 -15.69 6.58 35.93
N ALA A 401 -16.99 6.82 35.72
CA ALA A 401 -18.07 6.17 36.44
C ALA A 401 -18.35 4.80 35.84
N SER A 402 -18.58 3.80 36.69
CA SER A 402 -18.76 2.41 36.28
C SER A 402 -19.80 1.70 37.12
N THR A 403 -20.32 0.59 36.59
CA THR A 403 -21.26 -0.23 37.34
C THR A 403 -21.06 -1.75 37.21
N ASP A 404 -21.29 -2.48 38.29
CA ASP A 404 -21.42 -3.95 38.30
C ASP A 404 -22.87 -4.44 38.07
N GLY A 405 -23.82 -3.50 38.05
CA GLY A 405 -25.25 -3.72 38.05
C GLY A 405 -25.77 -4.59 36.89
N LYS A 406 -26.70 -5.48 37.23
CA LYS A 406 -27.47 -6.29 36.26
C LYS A 406 -28.74 -5.53 35.87
N GLY A 407 -28.62 -4.54 34.97
CA GLY A 407 -29.78 -3.81 34.45
C GLY A 407 -29.44 -2.91 33.27
N PHE A 408 -30.44 -2.60 32.44
CA PHE A 408 -30.34 -1.54 31.44
C PHE A 408 -30.55 -0.21 32.19
N GLN A 409 -29.56 0.68 32.22
CA GLN A 409 -29.58 1.96 32.97
C GLN A 409 -29.41 1.87 34.50
N ALA A 410 -28.54 0.98 35.01
CA ALA A 410 -28.12 1.07 36.40
C ALA A 410 -27.37 2.40 36.66
N GLY A 411 -27.58 2.98 37.84
CA GLY A 411 -26.76 4.09 38.32
C GLY A 411 -25.31 3.63 38.56
N PRO A 412 -24.32 4.53 38.51
CA PRO A 412 -22.95 4.16 38.84
C PRO A 412 -22.85 3.75 40.31
N ASP A 413 -22.17 2.66 40.62
CA ASP A 413 -21.87 2.22 42.00
C ASP A 413 -20.36 2.28 42.31
N GLN A 414 -19.52 2.58 41.30
CA GLN A 414 -18.08 2.73 41.48
C GLN A 414 -17.49 3.84 40.60
N LEU A 415 -16.45 4.49 41.10
CA LEU A 415 -15.53 5.35 40.35
C LEU A 415 -14.20 4.64 40.13
N GLN A 416 -13.57 4.84 38.98
CA GLN A 416 -12.26 4.27 38.66
C GLN A 416 -11.34 5.35 38.09
N GLY A 417 -10.13 5.44 38.62
CA GLY A 417 -9.05 6.24 38.04
C GLY A 417 -8.22 5.40 37.08
N ILE A 418 -8.12 5.85 35.82
CA ILE A 418 -7.47 5.15 34.72
C ILE A 418 -6.31 6.01 34.21
N ARG A 419 -5.10 5.47 34.19
CA ARG A 419 -3.93 6.18 33.65
C ARG A 419 -3.98 6.20 32.13
N ILE A 420 -3.78 7.36 31.52
CA ILE A 420 -3.83 7.50 30.05
C ILE A 420 -2.65 6.78 29.38
N ALA A 421 -1.46 6.81 30.00
CA ALA A 421 -0.22 6.29 29.43
C ALA A 421 -0.25 4.79 29.06
N ASP A 422 -0.95 3.96 29.83
CA ASP A 422 -0.97 2.50 29.69
C ASP A 422 -2.40 1.92 29.81
N GLY A 423 -3.39 2.78 30.10
CA GLY A 423 -4.77 2.41 30.37
C GLY A 423 -4.97 1.78 31.74
N GLN A 424 -3.94 1.57 32.56
CA GLN A 424 -4.07 0.80 33.79
C GLN A 424 -4.97 1.50 34.79
N ARG A 425 -5.75 0.69 35.50
CA ARG A 425 -6.55 1.18 36.64
C ARG A 425 -5.64 1.44 37.83
N LEU A 426 -5.63 2.69 38.29
CA LEU A 426 -4.84 3.14 39.44
C LEU A 426 -5.55 2.91 40.76
N TRP A 427 -6.83 3.27 40.80
CA TRP A 427 -7.63 3.22 42.02
C TRP A 427 -9.10 2.96 41.68
N THR A 428 -9.86 2.57 42.69
CA THR A 428 -11.31 2.38 42.61
C THR A 428 -11.91 2.91 43.89
N PHE A 429 -13.03 3.62 43.77
CA PHE A 429 -13.79 4.12 44.91
C PHE A 429 -15.22 3.60 44.81
N ARG A 430 -15.77 3.19 45.96
CA ARG A 430 -17.17 2.84 46.16
C ARG A 430 -17.60 3.48 47.47
N CYS A 431 -18.85 3.90 47.56
CA CYS A 431 -19.43 4.22 48.86
C CYS A 431 -19.47 2.94 49.72
N ASP A 432 -19.39 3.10 51.04
CA ASP A 432 -19.58 1.97 51.97
C ASP A 432 -21.02 1.42 51.93
N ASP A 433 -21.94 2.23 51.42
CA ASP A 433 -23.34 1.89 51.25
C ASP A 433 -23.58 1.35 49.82
N ASP A 434 -24.39 0.30 49.65
CA ASP A 434 -24.78 -0.28 48.33
C ASP A 434 -25.66 0.67 47.47
N GLY A 435 -25.73 1.96 47.80
CA GLY A 435 -26.48 2.98 47.09
C GLY A 435 -25.82 3.44 45.80
N GLY A 436 -26.61 3.95 44.85
CA GLY A 436 -26.09 4.56 43.62
C GLY A 436 -25.34 5.88 43.91
N LEU A 437 -24.22 6.09 43.22
CA LEU A 437 -23.40 7.31 43.28
C LEU A 437 -24.05 8.44 42.48
N ARG A 438 -24.05 9.63 43.06
CA ARG A 438 -24.18 10.88 42.28
C ARG A 438 -22.83 11.58 42.23
N LEU A 439 -22.50 12.17 41.09
CA LEU A 439 -21.12 12.54 40.75
C LEU A 439 -21.02 13.99 40.27
N ARG A 440 -19.95 14.69 40.66
CA ARG A 440 -19.58 15.99 40.11
C ARG A 440 -18.06 16.02 39.89
N PHE A 441 -17.64 16.42 38.69
CA PHE A 441 -16.23 16.55 38.32
C PHE A 441 -15.84 18.03 38.38
N ALA A 442 -15.11 18.44 39.42
CA ALA A 442 -14.65 19.81 39.64
C ALA A 442 -13.31 20.07 38.91
N GLU A 443 -13.12 21.27 38.33
CA GLU A 443 -11.92 21.76 37.62
C GLU A 443 -11.17 20.71 36.77
N ALA A 444 -11.89 20.01 35.88
CA ALA A 444 -11.29 19.03 34.97
C ALA A 444 -10.70 19.65 33.70
N ASP A 445 -9.57 19.09 33.23
CA ASP A 445 -8.85 19.52 32.04
C ASP A 445 -9.58 19.16 30.72
N GLY A 446 -10.53 18.21 30.78
CA GLY A 446 -11.36 17.77 29.64
C GLY A 446 -12.32 16.62 29.98
N GLY A 447 -13.34 16.37 29.13
CA GLY A 447 -14.36 15.31 29.29
C GLY A 447 -15.54 15.46 28.32
N ASP A 448 -16.16 14.36 27.93
CA ASP A 448 -16.95 14.18 26.68
C ASP A 448 -18.34 14.86 26.67
N ASP A 449 -18.48 16.01 25.98
CA ASP A 449 -19.56 16.40 25.02
C ASP A 449 -19.21 17.77 24.38
N PRO A 450 -19.36 18.01 23.05
CA PRO A 450 -18.96 19.26 22.37
C PRO A 450 -19.70 20.53 22.79
N ALA A 451 -20.64 20.48 23.73
CA ALA A 451 -21.41 21.66 24.14
C ALA A 451 -21.34 22.02 25.63
N THR A 452 -21.32 21.09 26.60
CA THR A 452 -21.64 21.50 27.99
C THR A 452 -21.12 20.60 29.14
N GLY A 453 -20.10 19.77 28.94
CA GLY A 453 -19.58 18.87 29.97
C GLY A 453 -18.78 19.48 31.14
N ARG A 454 -18.86 20.79 31.38
CA ARG A 454 -18.32 21.43 32.59
C ARG A 454 -19.43 21.47 33.65
N VAL A 455 -19.35 20.60 34.66
CA VAL A 455 -20.11 20.79 35.92
C VAL A 455 -19.15 21.33 36.97
N THR A 456 -18.56 22.51 36.69
CA THR A 456 -17.59 23.15 37.58
C THR A 456 -18.07 24.54 37.92
N ASP A 457 -18.19 24.85 39.21
CA ASP A 457 -17.93 26.21 39.68
C ASP A 457 -16.42 26.46 39.52
N LEU A 458 -16.04 27.51 38.80
CA LEU A 458 -14.64 27.86 38.45
C LEU A 458 -13.74 28.20 39.66
N ALA A 459 -14.25 28.08 40.89
CA ALA A 459 -13.59 28.46 42.13
C ALA A 459 -13.17 27.29 43.02
N GLU A 460 -13.50 26.04 42.67
CA GLU A 460 -13.12 24.85 43.45
C GLU A 460 -11.86 24.17 42.88
N PRO A 461 -10.98 23.59 43.73
CA PRO A 461 -9.80 22.86 43.27
C PRO A 461 -10.16 21.56 42.53
N PRO A 462 -9.24 20.98 41.73
CA PRO A 462 -9.52 19.79 40.93
C PRO A 462 -9.85 18.60 41.83
N SER A 463 -11.09 18.14 41.74
CA SER A 463 -11.59 17.07 42.61
C SER A 463 -12.77 16.34 41.98
N VAL A 464 -12.99 15.09 42.40
CA VAL A 464 -14.19 14.33 42.06
C VAL A 464 -15.06 14.23 43.29
N VAL A 465 -16.23 14.86 43.25
CA VAL A 465 -17.19 14.81 44.35
C VAL A 465 -18.15 13.65 44.11
N ALA A 466 -18.18 12.72 45.04
CA ALA A 466 -19.09 11.59 45.09
C ALA A 466 -20.09 11.79 46.22
N ALA A 467 -21.38 11.86 45.90
CA ALA A 467 -22.45 11.85 46.89
C ALA A 467 -22.89 10.40 47.14
N CYS A 468 -22.67 9.96 48.37
CA CYS A 468 -23.14 8.69 48.95
C CYS A 468 -24.42 8.94 49.76
N SER A 469 -25.11 7.89 50.21
CA SER A 469 -26.30 8.01 51.06
C SER A 469 -26.02 8.76 52.37
N ASN A 470 -24.81 8.60 52.92
CA ASN A 470 -24.44 9.17 54.22
C ASN A 470 -23.73 10.53 54.13
N GLY A 471 -23.51 11.08 52.93
CA GLY A 471 -22.84 12.37 52.76
C GLY A 471 -22.14 12.56 51.41
N THR A 472 -21.43 13.67 51.27
CA THR A 472 -20.60 13.96 50.09
C THR A 472 -19.13 13.81 50.43
N VAL A 473 -18.40 13.13 49.56
CA VAL A 473 -16.96 12.90 49.68
C VAL A 473 -16.27 13.58 48.50
N SER A 474 -15.20 14.33 48.77
CA SER A 474 -14.34 14.90 47.72
C SER A 474 -13.09 14.05 47.59
N LEU A 475 -12.77 13.62 46.36
CA LEU A 475 -11.66 12.73 46.07
C LEU A 475 -10.58 13.44 45.26
N ASP A 476 -9.32 13.18 45.59
CA ASP A 476 -8.18 13.50 44.74
C ASP A 476 -8.24 12.65 43.46
N PRO A 477 -8.37 13.25 42.26
CA PRO A 477 -8.48 12.51 41.01
C PRO A 477 -7.24 11.64 40.69
N GLN A 478 -6.07 11.99 41.22
CA GLN A 478 -4.83 11.25 40.96
C GLN A 478 -4.73 9.97 41.79
N THR A 479 -5.16 10.04 43.06
CA THR A 479 -4.94 8.96 44.03
C THR A 479 -6.21 8.24 44.49
N GLY A 480 -7.38 8.83 44.25
CA GLY A 480 -8.67 8.34 44.74
C GLY A 480 -8.85 8.47 46.25
N LYS A 481 -7.96 9.22 46.93
CA LYS A 481 -8.05 9.46 48.38
C LYS A 481 -8.98 10.62 48.67
N GLU A 482 -9.66 10.56 49.81
CA GLU A 482 -10.49 11.66 50.27
C GLU A 482 -9.63 12.90 50.57
N LEU A 483 -10.07 14.04 50.05
CA LEU A 483 -9.55 15.35 50.37
C LEU A 483 -10.20 15.81 51.68
N THR A 484 -9.41 15.91 52.74
CA THR A 484 -9.85 16.56 53.98
C THR A 484 -10.09 18.04 53.70
N ARG A 485 -11.34 18.48 53.86
CA ARG A 485 -11.70 19.90 53.83
C ARG A 485 -11.18 20.63 55.06
#